data_AF-A0A356X5L5-F1
#
_entry.id   AF-A0A356X5L5-F1
#
_cell.length_a   1.000
_cell.length_b   1.000
_cell.length_c   1.000
_cell.angle_alpha   90.00
_cell.angle_beta   90.00
_cell.angle_gamma   90.00
#
_symmetry.space_group_name_H-M   'P 1'
#
loop_
_entity.id
_entity.type
_entity.pdbx_description
1 polymer ?
#
loop_
_entity_poly.entity_id
_entity_poly.type
_entity_poly.pdbx_seq_one_letter_code
_entity_poly.pdbx_strand_id
1 'polypeptide(L)'
;RAVRDALLPLKENESRELFYGIDFHSTNENIFYPIDEEVKTAPDNITQKWTEMVQASNPDVTFSIEEFDTSSPIAKNWFYHTFGIDAVTYEVDDGIEKETLEKISRSAARSLMELLLQEWQKTAVEN
;
A
#
# COMPACT_ATOMS: atom_id res chain seq x y z
N ARG A 1 -6.34 -8.94 -16.41
CA ARG A 1 -6.18 -10.40 -16.70
C ARG A 1 -4.77 -10.90 -16.39
N ALA A 2 -3.71 -10.33 -16.98
CA ALA A 2 -2.33 -10.80 -16.74
C ALA A 2 -1.89 -10.75 -15.26
N VAL A 3 -2.12 -9.63 -14.56
CA VAL A 3 -1.78 -9.49 -13.12
C VAL A 3 -2.48 -10.55 -12.27
N ARG A 4 -3.80 -10.68 -12.44
CA ARG A 4 -4.61 -11.73 -11.79
C ARG A 4 -4.01 -13.13 -12.03
N ASP A 5 -3.76 -13.48 -13.29
CA ASP A 5 -3.28 -14.82 -13.66
C ASP A 5 -1.88 -15.10 -13.10
N ALA A 6 -1.05 -14.07 -12.90
CA ALA A 6 0.26 -14.20 -12.28
C ALA A 6 0.20 -14.36 -10.74
N LEU A 7 -0.79 -13.75 -10.08
CA LEU A 7 -0.88 -13.71 -8.62
C LEU A 7 -1.77 -14.81 -8.03
N LEU A 8 -2.83 -15.25 -8.72
CA LEU A 8 -3.72 -16.31 -8.22
C LEU A 8 -2.98 -17.60 -7.80
N PRO A 9 -1.95 -18.08 -8.51
CA PRO A 9 -1.22 -19.27 -8.07
C PRO A 9 -0.52 -19.14 -6.71
N LEU A 10 -0.30 -17.91 -6.21
CA LEU A 10 0.31 -17.69 -4.90
C LEU A 10 -0.61 -18.13 -3.75
N LYS A 11 -1.93 -18.12 -3.96
CA LYS A 11 -2.91 -18.57 -2.95
C LYS A 11 -2.75 -20.04 -2.58
N GLU A 12 -2.31 -20.85 -3.54
CA GLU A 12 -2.13 -22.30 -3.37
C GLU A 12 -0.72 -22.66 -2.88
N ASN A 13 0.12 -21.66 -2.60
CA ASN A 13 1.52 -21.86 -2.23
C ASN A 13 1.76 -21.49 -0.76
N GLU A 14 1.74 -22.48 0.12
CA GLU A 14 1.95 -22.31 1.56
C GLU A 14 3.33 -21.73 1.94
N SER A 15 4.29 -21.73 1.01
CA SER A 15 5.63 -21.15 1.21
C SER A 15 5.79 -19.73 0.67
N ARG A 16 4.70 -19.11 0.21
CA ARG A 16 4.67 -17.73 -0.27
C ARG A 16 3.47 -17.01 0.32
N GLU A 17 3.72 -15.84 0.88
CA GLU A 17 2.69 -15.01 1.46
C GLU A 17 2.70 -13.64 0.77
N LEU A 18 1.52 -13.19 0.38
CA LEU A 18 1.34 -11.85 -0.15
C LEU A 18 1.02 -10.95 1.03
N PHE A 19 1.73 -9.84 1.19
CA PHE A 19 1.59 -8.95 2.36
C PHE A 19 0.86 -7.66 2.04
N TYR A 20 1.03 -7.11 0.83
CA TYR A 20 0.53 -5.78 0.49
C TYR A 20 0.40 -5.57 -1.01
N GLY A 21 -0.56 -4.74 -1.43
CA GLY A 21 -0.76 -4.32 -2.82
C GLY A 21 -0.67 -2.80 -3.00
N ILE A 22 -0.06 -2.35 -4.10
CA ILE A 22 -0.03 -0.93 -4.48
C ILE A 22 -0.41 -0.78 -5.94
N ASP A 23 -1.31 0.14 -6.22
CA ASP A 23 -1.67 0.58 -7.57
C ASP A 23 -1.28 2.05 -7.75
N PHE A 24 -0.22 2.31 -8.51
CA PHE A 24 0.30 3.66 -8.71
C PHE A 24 -0.43 4.37 -9.87
N HIS A 25 -0.84 5.61 -9.63
CA HIS A 25 -1.47 6.50 -10.59
C HIS A 25 -0.82 7.89 -10.51
N SER A 26 -1.18 8.78 -11.42
CA SER A 26 -0.73 10.18 -11.40
C SER A 26 -1.91 11.13 -11.52
N THR A 27 -1.86 12.21 -10.76
CA THR A 27 -2.81 13.32 -10.80
C THR A 27 -2.02 14.62 -10.53
N ASN A 28 -2.70 15.71 -10.19
CA ASN A 28 -2.08 17.00 -9.82
C ASN A 28 -1.86 17.17 -8.30
N GLU A 29 -1.98 16.09 -7.53
CA GLU A 29 -1.95 16.07 -6.06
C GLU A 29 -1.32 14.74 -5.59
N ASN A 30 -0.79 14.71 -4.35
CA ASN A 30 -0.34 13.46 -3.74
C ASN A 30 -1.45 12.91 -2.85
N ILE A 31 -2.09 11.81 -3.27
CA ILE A 31 -3.28 11.26 -2.61
C ILE A 31 -3.13 9.76 -2.39
N PHE A 32 -3.36 9.32 -1.16
CA PHE A 32 -3.55 7.91 -0.85
C PHE A 32 -5.04 7.62 -0.74
N TYR A 33 -5.48 6.51 -1.35
CA TYR A 33 -6.81 5.94 -1.15
C TYR A 33 -6.74 4.58 -0.43
N PRO A 34 -6.62 4.57 0.90
CA PRO A 34 -6.61 3.34 1.68
C PRO A 34 -7.94 2.58 1.60
N ILE A 35 -7.91 1.32 2.00
CA ILE A 35 -9.10 0.65 2.52
C ILE A 35 -9.45 1.27 3.88
N ASP A 36 -10.75 1.45 4.16
CA ASP A 36 -11.28 1.88 5.45
C ASP A 36 -10.64 1.11 6.62
N GLU A 37 -10.11 1.83 7.62
CA GLU A 37 -9.39 1.25 8.76
C GLU A 37 -10.23 0.23 9.56
N GLU A 38 -11.56 0.33 9.52
CA GLU A 38 -12.44 -0.63 10.19
C GLU A 38 -12.41 -2.02 9.52
N VAL A 39 -12.00 -2.12 8.25
CA VAL A 39 -11.92 -3.37 7.49
C VAL A 39 -10.65 -4.12 7.86
N LYS A 40 -10.81 -5.26 8.53
CA LYS A 40 -9.68 -6.09 8.97
C LYS A 40 -8.94 -6.78 7.83
N THR A 41 -7.63 -6.56 7.80
CA THR A 41 -6.69 -7.12 6.84
C THR A 41 -5.58 -7.89 7.56
N ALA A 42 -4.83 -8.72 6.82
CA ALA A 42 -3.70 -9.45 7.35
C ALA A 42 -2.47 -9.28 6.43
N PRO A 43 -1.39 -8.62 6.87
CA PRO A 43 -1.27 -7.84 8.12
C PRO A 43 -2.17 -6.59 8.16
N ASP A 44 -2.60 -6.20 9.36
CA ASP A 44 -3.59 -5.13 9.54
C ASP A 44 -2.98 -3.72 9.49
N ASN A 45 -3.73 -2.79 8.89
CA ASN A 45 -3.45 -1.35 8.84
C ASN A 45 -2.06 -0.99 8.31
N ILE A 46 -1.58 -1.66 7.26
CA ILE A 46 -0.28 -1.32 6.64
C ILE A 46 -0.34 0.09 6.05
N THR A 47 -1.41 0.42 5.33
CA THR A 47 -1.54 1.71 4.64
C THR A 47 -1.59 2.87 5.63
N GLN A 48 -2.38 2.77 6.69
CA GLN A 48 -2.49 3.80 7.73
C GLN A 48 -1.13 4.08 8.40
N LYS A 49 -0.39 3.02 8.79
CA LYS A 49 0.97 3.19 9.33
C LYS A 49 1.92 3.81 8.31
N TRP A 50 1.83 3.40 7.04
CA TRP A 50 2.72 3.86 6.01
C TRP A 50 2.50 5.35 5.66
N THR A 51 1.26 5.81 5.56
CA THR A 51 0.96 7.22 5.27
C THR A 51 1.48 8.14 6.37
N GLU A 52 1.35 7.76 7.64
CA GLU A 52 1.96 8.48 8.77
C GLU A 52 3.48 8.62 8.61
N MET A 53 4.18 7.54 8.25
CA MET A 53 5.63 7.55 8.01
C MET A 53 6.02 8.43 6.81
N VAL A 54 5.23 8.41 5.74
CA VAL A 54 5.45 9.24 4.53
C VAL A 54 5.30 10.71 4.87
N GLN A 55 4.23 11.09 5.57
CA GLN A 55 3.99 12.48 5.99
C GLN A 55 5.09 12.96 6.94
N ALA A 56 5.46 12.16 7.94
CA ALA A 56 6.52 12.52 8.89
C ALA A 56 7.89 12.72 8.22
N SER A 57 8.19 11.96 7.16
CA SER A 57 9.45 12.07 6.42
C SER A 57 9.49 13.24 5.43
N ASN A 58 8.32 13.79 5.08
CA ASN A 58 8.16 14.81 4.05
C ASN A 58 7.25 15.95 4.53
N PRO A 59 7.61 16.67 5.62
CA PRO A 59 6.73 17.67 6.25
C PRO A 59 6.42 18.89 5.37
N ASP A 60 7.22 19.12 4.32
CA ASP A 60 7.05 20.23 3.38
C ASP A 60 6.13 19.89 2.20
N VAL A 61 5.56 18.68 2.17
CA VAL A 61 4.73 18.16 1.07
C VAL A 61 3.34 17.82 1.61
N THR A 62 2.31 18.30 0.92
CA THR A 62 0.93 17.96 1.25
C THR A 62 0.57 16.58 0.71
N PHE A 63 0.02 15.74 1.59
CA PHE A 63 -0.58 14.46 1.23
C PHE A 63 -2.02 14.43 1.72
N SER A 64 -2.95 14.03 0.84
CA SER A 64 -4.33 13.74 1.19
C SER A 64 -4.51 12.24 1.42
N ILE A 65 -5.36 11.88 2.38
CA ILE A 65 -5.68 10.48 2.70
C ILE A 65 -7.19 10.37 2.71
N GLU A 66 -7.71 9.53 1.83
CA GLU A 66 -9.15 9.36 1.63
C GLU A 66 -9.49 7.87 1.65
N GLU A 67 -10.01 7.41 2.77
CA GLU A 67 -10.37 6.00 2.94
C GLU A 67 -11.69 5.66 2.26
N PHE A 68 -11.76 4.46 1.67
CA PHE A 68 -12.95 3.96 1.01
C PHE A 68 -13.22 2.49 1.34
N ASP A 69 -14.50 2.14 1.32
CA ASP A 69 -14.96 0.76 1.45
C ASP A 69 -14.40 -0.15 0.33
N THR A 70 -14.66 -1.45 0.48
CA THR A 70 -14.19 -2.48 -0.44
C THR A 70 -15.21 -2.88 -1.51
N SER A 71 -16.26 -2.08 -1.75
CA SER A 71 -17.40 -2.48 -2.60
C SER A 71 -17.14 -2.31 -4.11
N SER A 72 -16.26 -1.39 -4.50
CA SER A 72 -15.99 -1.06 -5.90
C SER A 72 -15.03 -2.05 -6.59
N PRO A 73 -15.12 -2.24 -7.92
CA PRO A 73 -14.33 -3.23 -8.67
C PRO A 73 -12.93 -2.73 -9.06
N ILE A 74 -12.19 -2.19 -8.10
CA ILE A 74 -10.83 -1.62 -8.29
C ILE A 74 -9.74 -2.55 -7.75
N ALA A 75 -8.48 -2.26 -8.10
CA ALA A 75 -7.33 -3.12 -7.79
C ALA A 75 -7.18 -3.41 -6.29
N LYS A 76 -7.19 -2.37 -5.43
CA LYS A 76 -7.03 -2.54 -3.97
C LYS A 76 -8.09 -3.48 -3.37
N ASN A 77 -9.33 -3.33 -3.81
CA ASN A 77 -10.44 -4.16 -3.35
C ASN A 77 -10.32 -5.61 -3.87
N TRP A 78 -9.80 -5.81 -5.08
CA TRP A 78 -9.51 -7.15 -5.58
C TRP A 78 -8.43 -7.86 -4.76
N PHE A 79 -7.36 -7.16 -4.37
CA PHE A 79 -6.32 -7.71 -3.47
C PHE A 79 -6.92 -8.15 -2.13
N TYR A 80 -7.72 -7.27 -1.50
CA TYR A 80 -8.41 -7.58 -0.26
C TYR A 80 -9.35 -8.80 -0.39
N HIS A 81 -10.29 -8.80 -1.33
CA HIS A 81 -11.26 -9.90 -1.46
C HIS A 81 -10.62 -11.24 -1.87
N THR A 82 -9.44 -11.20 -2.53
CA THR A 82 -8.78 -12.42 -3.01
C THR A 82 -7.81 -13.00 -1.99
N PHE A 83 -7.05 -12.14 -1.30
CA PHE A 83 -5.92 -12.53 -0.44
C PHE A 83 -6.09 -12.12 1.02
N GLY A 84 -7.08 -11.28 1.36
CA GLY A 84 -7.27 -10.77 2.73
C GLY A 84 -6.26 -9.70 3.16
N ILE A 85 -5.45 -9.21 2.23
CA ILE A 85 -4.36 -8.26 2.50
C ILE A 85 -4.83 -6.81 2.34
N ASP A 86 -4.10 -5.90 2.97
CA ASP A 86 -4.26 -4.47 2.73
C ASP A 86 -3.68 -4.07 1.35
N ALA A 87 -4.24 -3.00 0.76
CA ALA A 87 -3.78 -2.43 -0.49
C ALA A 87 -4.24 -0.98 -0.66
N VAL A 88 -3.48 -0.22 -1.46
CA VAL A 88 -3.74 1.21 -1.69
C VAL A 88 -3.69 1.57 -3.17
N THR A 89 -4.53 2.53 -3.56
CA THR A 89 -4.30 3.32 -4.78
C THR A 89 -3.53 4.58 -4.36
N TYR A 90 -2.36 4.79 -4.93
CA TYR A 90 -1.51 5.94 -4.63
C TYR A 90 -1.36 6.83 -5.86
N GLU A 91 -1.93 8.02 -5.80
CA GLU A 91 -1.79 9.06 -6.82
C GLU A 91 -0.64 9.99 -6.46
N VAL A 92 0.22 10.23 -7.45
CA VAL A 92 1.39 11.10 -7.33
C VAL A 92 1.20 12.35 -8.17
N ASP A 93 1.56 13.52 -7.62
CA ASP A 93 1.53 14.79 -8.33
C ASP A 93 2.51 14.78 -9.52
N ASP A 94 2.01 14.92 -10.73
CA ASP A 94 2.79 14.94 -11.98
C ASP A 94 3.44 16.29 -12.30
N GLY A 95 3.08 17.34 -11.57
CA GLY A 95 3.65 18.69 -11.65
C GLY A 95 4.76 18.94 -10.64
N ILE A 96 5.00 18.03 -9.70
CA ILE A 96 5.99 18.22 -8.64
C ILE A 96 7.43 18.25 -9.20
N GLU A 97 8.25 19.13 -8.63
CA GLU A 97 9.67 19.22 -9.00
C GLU A 97 10.38 17.87 -8.84
N LYS A 98 11.18 17.51 -9.85
CA LYS A 98 11.78 16.17 -9.96
C LYS A 98 12.62 15.78 -8.74
N GLU A 99 13.37 16.72 -8.16
CA GLU A 99 14.19 16.46 -6.97
C GLU A 99 13.32 16.13 -5.75
N THR A 100 12.20 16.86 -5.60
CA THR A 100 11.21 16.60 -4.55
C THR A 100 10.55 15.23 -4.76
N LEU A 101 10.17 14.89 -6.00
CA LEU A 101 9.63 13.57 -6.35
C LEU A 101 10.60 12.44 -5.97
N GLU A 102 11.88 12.61 -6.29
CA GLU A 102 12.91 11.61 -5.98
C GLU A 102 13.08 11.44 -4.46
N LYS A 103 13.04 12.53 -3.70
CA LYS A 103 13.11 12.50 -2.22
C LYS A 103 11.90 11.77 -1.62
N ILE A 104 10.68 12.13 -2.03
CA ILE A 104 9.44 11.48 -1.57
C ILE A 104 9.47 10.00 -1.92
N SER A 105 9.68 9.67 -3.20
CA SER A 105 9.69 8.28 -3.68
C SER A 105 10.67 7.41 -2.90
N ARG A 106 11.88 7.92 -2.62
CA ARG A 106 12.90 7.18 -1.86
C ARG A 106 12.52 7.00 -0.39
N SER A 107 11.97 8.02 0.26
CA SER A 107 11.56 7.93 1.67
C SER A 107 10.32 7.04 1.84
N ALA A 108 9.35 7.15 0.94
CA ALA A 108 8.14 6.32 0.90
C ALA A 108 8.48 4.84 0.66
N ALA A 109 9.35 4.54 -0.31
CA ALA A 109 9.77 3.16 -0.55
C ALA A 109 10.51 2.55 0.65
N ARG A 110 11.41 3.30 1.29
CA ARG A 110 12.17 2.80 2.45
C ARG A 110 11.28 2.54 3.66
N SER A 111 10.42 3.49 4.01
CA SER A 111 9.47 3.33 5.11
C SER A 111 8.54 2.14 4.90
N LEU A 112 8.04 1.92 3.68
CA LEU A 112 7.24 0.73 3.38
C LEU A 112 8.04 -0.55 3.56
N MET A 113 9.27 -0.63 3.01
CA MET A 113 10.12 -1.81 3.17
C MET A 113 10.41 -2.12 4.65
N GLU A 114 10.69 -1.10 5.45
CA GLU A 114 10.89 -1.24 6.90
C GLU A 114 9.63 -1.78 7.59
N LEU A 115 8.46 -1.22 7.28
CA LEU A 115 7.18 -1.67 7.81
C LEU A 115 6.88 -3.13 7.43
N LEU A 116 7.05 -3.49 6.16
CA LEU A 116 6.81 -4.86 5.68
C LEU A 116 7.77 -5.87 6.33
N LEU A 117 9.04 -5.51 6.55
CA LEU A 117 9.99 -6.36 7.26
C LEU A 117 9.62 -6.53 8.74
N GLN A 118 9.09 -5.49 9.39
CA GLN A 118 8.61 -5.57 10.77
C GLN A 118 7.38 -6.49 10.87
N GLU A 119 6.41 -6.37 9.95
CA GLU A 119 5.25 -7.26 9.93
C GLU A 119 5.68 -8.72 9.62
N TRP A 120 6.59 -8.93 8.67
CA TRP A 120 7.13 -10.26 8.38
C TRP A 120 7.79 -10.93 9.61
N GLN A 121 8.55 -10.14 10.39
CA GLN A 121 9.19 -10.66 11.60
C GLN A 121 8.18 -11.11 12.65
N LYS A 122 7.00 -10.45 12.76
CA LYS A 122 5.95 -10.89 13.68
C LYS A 122 5.38 -12.23 13.25
N THR A 123 5.10 -12.41 11.96
CA THR A 123 4.61 -13.69 11.41
C THR A 123 5.61 -14.84 11.60
N ALA A 124 6.91 -14.56 11.55
CA ALA A 124 7.97 -15.54 11.79
C ALA A 124 8.16 -15.95 13.27
N VAL A 125 7.63 -15.15 14.21
CA VAL A 125 7.70 -15.44 15.66
C VAL A 125 6.45 -16.20 16.14
N GLU A 126 5.35 -16.11 15.38
CA GLU A 126 4.08 -16.78 15.69
C GLU A 126 3.94 -18.20 15.07
N ASN A 127 4.85 -18.58 14.17
CA ASN A 127 4.97 -19.91 13.55
C ASN A 127 6.18 -20.69 14.08
#